data_AF-A0AAN0JZZ0-F1
#
_entry.id   AF-A0AAN0JZZ0-F1
#
_cell.length_a   1.000
_cell.length_b   1.000
_cell.length_c   1.000
_cell.angle_alpha   90.00
_cell.angle_beta   90.00
_cell.angle_gamma   90.00
#
_symmetry.space_group_name_H-M   'P 1'
#
loop_
_entity.id
_entity.type
_entity.pdbx_description
1 polymer ?
#
loop_
_entity_poly.entity_id
_entity_poly.type
_entity_poly.pdbx_seq_one_letter_code
_entity_poly.pdbx_strand_id
1 'polypeptide(L)'
;MEYNSQTGVLQCNFNYMQLRRIKRNSDRKSTEIVMEEKFTILFRSKFTIPGDELDIPVMCQSLPVVVIVHVTQQPAAEATIFWDNSFAEPNREPFVVPEVVSWPRVSEALNHYFQTISGRGLTPRNLDYLGRKLLGV
;
A
#
# COMPACT_ATOMS: atom_id res chain seq x y z
N MET A 1 -12.58 -16.76 13.17
CA MET A 1 -13.22 -16.67 11.85
C MET A 1 -14.67 -17.06 12.02
N GLU A 2 -15.56 -16.33 11.38
CA GLU A 2 -17.00 -16.52 11.45
C GLU A 2 -17.50 -16.92 10.06
N TYR A 3 -18.27 -17.99 10.00
CA TYR A 3 -18.88 -18.47 8.77
C TYR A 3 -20.27 -17.88 8.62
N ASN A 4 -20.51 -17.15 7.53
CA ASN A 4 -21.82 -16.70 7.15
C ASN A 4 -22.46 -17.73 6.21
N SER A 5 -23.50 -18.44 6.70
CA SER A 5 -24.18 -19.49 5.96
C SER A 5 -25.03 -18.99 4.79
N GLN A 6 -25.43 -17.72 4.77
CA GLN A 6 -26.20 -17.13 3.68
C GLN A 6 -25.30 -16.77 2.49
N THR A 7 -24.09 -16.27 2.76
CA THR A 7 -23.13 -15.87 1.72
C THR A 7 -22.11 -16.95 1.38
N GLY A 8 -21.97 -17.98 2.22
CA GLY A 8 -20.95 -19.02 2.07
C GLY A 8 -19.53 -18.54 2.38
N VAL A 9 -19.38 -17.39 3.05
CA VAL A 9 -18.09 -16.75 3.31
C VAL A 9 -17.63 -17.04 4.73
N LEU A 10 -16.42 -17.56 4.87
CA LEU A 10 -15.68 -17.61 6.13
C LEU A 10 -14.77 -16.37 6.22
N GLN A 11 -14.96 -15.53 7.24
CA GLN A 11 -14.21 -14.27 7.36
C GLN A 11 -13.74 -13.98 8.79
N CYS A 12 -12.84 -13.01 8.95
CA CYS A 12 -12.43 -12.49 10.26
C CYS A 12 -12.38 -10.97 10.20
N ASN A 13 -13.06 -10.30 11.13
CA ASN A 13 -13.11 -8.85 11.19
C ASN A 13 -12.21 -8.34 12.33
N PHE A 14 -11.34 -7.38 12.01
CA PHE A 14 -10.40 -6.77 12.94
C PHE A 14 -10.72 -5.28 13.11
N ASN A 15 -11.75 -4.95 13.89
CA ASN A 15 -12.31 -3.59 13.95
C ASN A 15 -11.53 -2.60 14.84
N TYR A 16 -10.73 -3.10 15.79
CA TYR A 16 -10.13 -2.29 16.85
C TYR A 16 -8.60 -2.46 16.94
N MET A 17 -7.95 -2.71 15.79
CA MET A 17 -6.49 -2.79 15.75
C MET A 17 -5.86 -1.42 16.03
N GLN A 18 -4.85 -1.41 16.90
CA GLN A 18 -4.09 -0.20 17.23
C GLN A 18 -2.61 -0.51 17.31
N LEU A 19 -1.80 0.28 16.62
CA LEU A 19 -0.34 0.20 16.68
C LEU A 19 0.18 1.13 17.78
N ARG A 20 0.78 0.57 18.84
CA ARG A 20 1.29 1.35 19.99
C ARG A 20 2.77 1.68 19.90
N ARG A 21 3.55 0.81 19.27
CA ARG A 21 5.01 0.95 19.15
C ARG A 21 5.46 0.38 17.83
N ILE A 22 6.49 0.99 17.26
CA ILE A 22 7.16 0.50 16.08
C ILE A 22 8.67 0.57 16.29
N LYS A 23 9.36 -0.51 15.90
CA LYS A 23 10.81 -0.54 15.81
C LYS A 23 11.17 -0.28 14.35
N ARG A 24 12.03 0.70 14.12
CA ARG A 24 12.56 1.04 12.80
C ARG A 24 14.02 0.65 12.71
N ASN A 25 14.50 0.38 11.51
CA ASN A 25 15.90 0.02 11.35
C ASN A 25 16.78 1.27 11.60
N SER A 26 17.58 1.24 12.67
CA SER A 26 18.24 2.43 13.26
C SER A 26 19.35 3.04 12.42
N ASP A 27 19.76 2.36 11.36
CA ASP A 27 20.91 2.76 10.54
C ASP A 27 20.55 3.87 9.53
N ARG A 28 19.27 4.21 9.38
CA ARG A 28 18.78 5.22 8.43
C ARG A 28 18.09 6.39 9.16
N LYS A 29 18.89 7.31 9.71
CA LYS A 29 18.45 8.40 10.60
C LYS A 29 17.95 9.69 9.90
N SER A 30 17.45 9.62 8.67
CA SER A 30 16.80 10.79 8.05
C SER A 30 15.28 10.72 8.24
N THR A 31 14.66 11.86 8.55
CA THR A 31 13.20 12.01 8.67
C THR A 31 12.46 11.69 7.37
N GLU A 32 13.08 11.89 6.21
CA GLU A 32 12.52 11.51 4.91
C GLU A 32 12.41 10.00 4.76
N ILE A 33 13.45 9.26 5.18
CA ILE A 33 13.52 7.81 5.06
C ILE A 33 12.49 7.11 5.96
N VAL A 34 12.09 7.74 7.07
CA VAL A 34 11.05 7.20 7.97
C VAL A 34 9.69 7.06 7.25
N MET A 35 9.40 7.92 6.28
CA MET A 35 8.13 7.93 5.55
C MET A 35 8.17 7.05 4.29
N GLU A 36 9.35 6.53 3.94
CA GLU A 36 9.57 5.57 2.86
C GLU A 36 9.64 4.12 3.36
N GLU A 37 9.79 3.92 4.68
CA GLU A 37 9.83 2.58 5.28
C GLU A 37 8.44 1.92 5.21
N LYS A 38 8.34 0.88 4.38
CA LYS A 38 7.13 0.11 4.14
C LYS A 38 7.07 -1.13 5.02
N PHE A 39 5.91 -1.36 5.60
CA PHE A 39 5.59 -2.53 6.43
C PHE A 39 4.41 -3.29 5.81
N THR A 40 4.13 -4.48 6.34
CA THR A 40 2.89 -5.21 6.05
C THR A 40 2.30 -5.69 7.36
N ILE A 41 0.97 -5.79 7.40
CA ILE A 41 0.28 -6.59 8.41
C ILE A 41 0.30 -8.02 7.90
N LEU A 42 0.80 -8.93 8.74
CA LEU A 42 0.87 -10.35 8.43
C LEU A 42 -0.23 -11.09 9.19
N PHE A 43 -1.22 -11.59 8.45
CA PHE A 43 -2.27 -12.45 8.96
C PHE A 43 -1.77 -13.90 8.89
N ARG A 44 -1.83 -14.61 10.01
CA ARG A 44 -1.50 -16.04 10.08
C ARG A 44 -2.64 -16.78 10.75
N SER A 45 -2.96 -17.94 10.21
CA SER A 45 -3.89 -18.87 10.82
C SER A 45 -3.48 -20.31 10.49
N LYS A 46 -4.27 -21.25 10.98
CA LYS A 46 -4.03 -22.68 10.83
C LYS A 46 -5.38 -23.38 10.78
N PHE A 47 -5.53 -24.28 9.81
CA PHE A 47 -6.74 -25.08 9.63
C PHE A 47 -6.41 -26.55 9.81
N THR A 48 -7.28 -27.27 10.49
CA THR A 48 -7.19 -28.73 10.63
C THR A 48 -8.33 -29.33 9.83
N ILE A 49 -8.01 -30.25 8.91
CA ILE A 49 -9.02 -30.96 8.13
C ILE A 49 -9.50 -32.16 8.96
N PRO A 50 -10.81 -32.29 9.25
CA PRO A 50 -11.33 -33.45 9.95
C PRO A 50 -11.02 -34.75 9.20
N GLY A 51 -10.42 -35.72 9.90
CA GLY A 51 -10.12 -37.05 9.37
C GLY A 51 -8.65 -37.31 9.01
N ASP A 52 -7.82 -36.26 8.89
CA ASP A 52 -6.43 -36.43 8.44
C ASP A 52 -5.37 -35.95 9.47
N GLU A 53 -5.81 -35.48 10.64
CA GLU A 53 -4.98 -34.84 11.72
C GLU A 53 -3.93 -33.84 11.18
N LEU A 54 -4.12 -33.34 9.96
CA LEU A 54 -3.16 -32.50 9.28
C LEU A 54 -3.47 -31.04 9.54
N ASP A 55 -2.42 -30.38 9.96
CA ASP A 55 -2.40 -29.01 10.43
C ASP A 55 -1.83 -28.09 9.34
N ILE A 56 -2.71 -27.39 8.62
CA ILE A 56 -2.35 -26.57 7.46
C ILE A 56 -2.14 -25.11 7.89
N PRO A 57 -0.91 -24.59 7.89
CA PRO A 57 -0.66 -23.18 8.15
C PRO A 57 -1.06 -22.35 6.93
N VAL A 58 -1.72 -21.22 7.18
CA VAL A 58 -2.04 -20.23 6.16
C VAL A 58 -1.49 -18.87 6.56
N MET A 59 -1.07 -18.09 5.56
CA MET A 59 -0.60 -16.74 5.78
C MET A 59 -1.01 -15.82 4.64
N CYS A 60 -1.28 -14.56 4.97
CA CYS A 60 -1.63 -13.52 4.01
C CYS A 60 -0.98 -12.21 4.46
N GLN A 61 -0.45 -11.45 3.50
CA GLN A 61 0.15 -10.14 3.73
C GLN A 61 -0.80 -9.08 3.20
N SER A 62 -0.94 -7.97 3.94
CA SER A 62 -1.61 -6.79 3.42
C SER A 62 -0.80 -6.17 2.28
N LEU A 63 -1.42 -5.24 1.55
CA LEU A 63 -0.66 -4.23 0.80
C LEU A 63 0.28 -3.45 1.75
N PRO A 64 1.33 -2.80 1.22
CA PRO A 64 2.24 -2.01 2.03
C PRO A 64 1.51 -0.96 2.87
N VAL A 65 2.02 -0.75 4.08
CA VAL A 65 1.59 0.31 4.98
C VAL A 65 2.79 1.13 5.40
N VAL A 66 2.61 2.45 5.49
CA VAL A 66 3.60 3.37 6.06
C VAL A 66 3.08 3.82 7.42
N VAL A 67 3.95 3.78 8.43
CA VAL A 67 3.58 4.14 9.81
C VAL A 67 4.08 5.55 10.11
N ILE A 68 3.12 6.45 10.31
CA ILE A 68 3.36 7.84 10.71
C ILE A 68 3.21 8.03 12.23
N VAL A 69 3.87 9.04 12.78
CA VAL A 69 3.75 9.45 14.20
C VAL A 69 3.09 10.82 14.35
N HIS A 70 3.03 11.61 13.28
CA HIS A 70 2.37 12.92 13.26
C HIS A 70 1.70 13.16 11.90
N VAL A 71 0.55 13.84 11.88
CA VAL A 71 -0.25 14.07 10.66
C VAL A 71 0.49 14.81 9.56
N THR A 72 1.49 15.62 9.91
CA THR A 72 2.34 16.33 8.93
C THR A 72 3.14 15.40 8.03
N GLN A 73 3.27 14.11 8.39
CA GLN A 73 3.96 13.09 7.58
C GLN A 73 3.04 12.44 6.56
N GLN A 74 1.71 12.65 6.67
CA GLN A 74 0.72 11.99 5.83
C GLN A 74 0.95 12.22 4.33
N PRO A 75 1.25 13.43 3.82
CA PRO A 75 1.46 13.63 2.39
C PRO A 75 2.62 12.81 1.82
N ALA A 76 3.72 12.70 2.56
CA ALA A 76 4.88 11.92 2.14
C ALA A 76 4.59 10.41 2.21
N ALA A 77 3.91 9.96 3.27
CA ALA A 77 3.48 8.56 3.39
C ALA A 77 2.50 8.16 2.28
N GLU A 78 1.55 9.03 1.93
CA GLU A 78 0.63 8.83 0.82
C GLU A 78 1.37 8.77 -0.52
N ALA A 79 2.37 9.62 -0.74
CA ALA A 79 3.21 9.55 -1.93
C ALA A 79 3.96 8.22 -2.05
N THR A 80 4.53 7.70 -0.96
CA THR A 80 5.17 6.37 -0.90
C THR A 80 4.19 5.26 -1.29
N ILE A 81 2.98 5.27 -0.71
CA ILE A 81 1.94 4.26 -1.00
C ILE A 81 1.40 4.41 -2.42
N PHE A 82 1.20 5.64 -2.90
CA PHE A 82 0.78 5.93 -4.26
C PHE A 82 1.80 5.35 -5.26
N TRP A 83 3.09 5.61 -5.06
CA TRP A 83 4.14 5.11 -5.95
C TRP A 83 4.19 3.58 -5.95
N ASP A 84 4.09 2.98 -4.76
CA ASP A 84 4.12 1.53 -4.61
C ASP A 84 2.93 0.86 -5.32
N ASN A 85 1.72 1.32 -5.05
CA ASN A 85 0.51 0.75 -5.66
C ASN A 85 0.43 1.00 -7.18
N SER A 86 0.99 2.10 -7.68
CA SER A 86 0.90 2.47 -9.09
C SER A 86 1.91 1.73 -9.97
N PHE A 87 3.08 1.35 -9.42
CA PHE A 87 4.21 0.88 -10.20
C PHE A 87 4.83 -0.43 -9.70
N ALA A 88 4.19 -1.11 -8.75
CA ALA A 88 4.58 -2.46 -8.37
C ALA A 88 4.41 -3.45 -9.54
N GLU A 89 5.46 -4.22 -9.82
CA GLU A 89 5.40 -5.31 -10.79
C GLU A 89 4.78 -6.58 -10.16
N PRO A 90 4.09 -7.43 -10.94
CA PRO A 90 3.58 -8.71 -10.45
C PRO A 90 4.72 -9.60 -9.93
N ASN A 91 4.48 -10.33 -8.83
CA ASN A 91 5.44 -11.27 -8.23
C ASN A 91 6.80 -10.68 -7.83
N ARG A 92 6.89 -9.36 -7.64
CA ARG A 92 8.10 -8.71 -7.11
C ARG A 92 8.47 -9.20 -5.70
N GLU A 93 9.72 -9.00 -5.32
CA GLU A 93 10.10 -9.00 -3.91
C GLU A 93 9.30 -7.94 -3.14
N PRO A 94 8.90 -8.21 -1.88
CA PRO A 94 8.06 -7.29 -1.11
C PRO A 94 8.59 -5.86 -1.12
N PHE A 95 7.72 -4.93 -1.52
CA PHE A 95 7.96 -3.49 -1.51
C PHE A 95 9.02 -2.97 -2.48
N VAL A 96 9.55 -3.79 -3.39
CA VAL A 96 10.45 -3.31 -4.45
C VAL A 96 9.66 -2.57 -5.52
N VAL A 97 10.03 -1.33 -5.83
CA VAL A 97 9.39 -0.53 -6.89
C VAL A 97 10.44 0.12 -7.76
N PRO A 98 10.11 0.44 -9.02
CA PRO A 98 11.03 1.17 -9.88
C PRO A 98 11.34 2.55 -9.29
N GLU A 99 12.62 2.93 -9.32
CA GLU A 99 13.06 4.28 -8.90
C GLU A 99 12.68 5.35 -9.93
N VAL A 100 12.57 4.96 -11.20
CA VAL A 100 12.28 5.87 -12.31
C VAL A 100 11.14 5.29 -13.15
N VAL A 101 10.17 6.14 -13.47
CA VAL A 101 9.01 5.81 -14.30
C VAL A 101 8.82 6.93 -15.32
N SER A 102 8.41 6.58 -16.54
CA SER A 102 8.16 7.55 -17.60
C SER A 102 6.98 8.47 -17.27
N TRP A 103 7.05 9.73 -17.71
CA TRP A 103 5.97 10.69 -17.49
C TRP A 103 4.58 10.20 -17.94
N PRO A 104 4.40 9.52 -19.10
CA PRO A 104 3.09 9.00 -19.48
C PRO A 104 2.48 8.08 -18.41
N ARG A 105 3.26 7.14 -17.86
CA ARG A 105 2.80 6.24 -16.78
C ARG A 105 2.50 7.01 -15.49
N VAL A 106 3.35 7.98 -15.12
CA VAL A 106 3.12 8.82 -13.94
C VAL A 106 1.84 9.65 -14.10
N SER A 107 1.63 10.25 -15.27
CA SER A 107 0.48 11.09 -15.59
C SER A 107 -0.84 10.32 -15.54
N GLU A 108 -0.84 9.06 -16.01
CA GLU A 108 -1.98 8.16 -15.93
C GLU A 108 -2.31 7.81 -14.48
N ALA A 109 -1.29 7.42 -13.69
CA ALA A 109 -1.46 7.12 -12.27
C ALA A 109 -2.00 8.33 -11.49
N LEU A 110 -1.46 9.52 -11.75
CA LEU A 110 -1.93 10.78 -11.14
C LEU A 110 -3.37 11.10 -11.53
N ASN A 111 -3.74 10.90 -12.81
CA ASN A 111 -5.10 11.12 -13.27
C ASN A 111 -6.08 10.15 -12.60
N HIS A 112 -5.73 8.86 -12.53
CA HIS A 112 -6.55 7.85 -11.86
C HIS A 112 -6.74 8.20 -10.37
N TYR A 113 -5.65 8.52 -9.67
CA TYR A 113 -5.71 8.95 -8.27
C TYR A 113 -6.59 10.20 -8.10
N PHE A 114 -6.38 11.24 -8.92
CA PHE A 114 -7.18 12.46 -8.87
C PHE A 114 -8.67 12.19 -9.14
N GLN A 115 -8.99 11.29 -10.07
CA GLN A 115 -10.36 10.89 -10.35
C GLN A 115 -11.02 10.16 -9.18
N THR A 116 -10.28 9.31 -8.47
CA THR A 116 -10.82 8.58 -7.31
C THR A 116 -11.21 9.51 -6.16
N ILE A 117 -10.46 10.59 -5.94
CA ILE A 117 -10.70 11.53 -4.83
C ILE A 117 -11.65 12.67 -5.20
N SER A 118 -11.69 13.11 -6.47
CA SER A 118 -12.46 14.29 -6.89
C SER A 118 -13.70 13.95 -7.72
N GLY A 119 -13.84 12.70 -8.17
CA GLY A 119 -14.89 12.26 -9.09
C GLY A 119 -14.68 12.68 -10.54
N ARG A 120 -13.61 13.43 -10.86
CA ARG A 120 -13.31 13.93 -12.21
C ARG A 120 -11.84 13.72 -12.56
N GLY A 121 -11.54 13.37 -13.80
CA GLY A 121 -10.17 13.29 -14.31
C GLY A 121 -9.50 14.65 -14.59
N LEU A 122 -8.18 14.65 -14.60
CA LEU A 122 -7.34 15.74 -15.08
C LEU A 122 -7.49 15.89 -16.59
N THR A 123 -7.63 17.12 -17.07
CA THR A 123 -7.69 17.38 -18.51
C THR A 123 -6.29 17.27 -19.13
N PRO A 124 -6.17 17.09 -20.46
CA PRO A 124 -4.87 17.09 -21.15
C PRO A 124 -4.04 18.35 -20.86
N ARG A 125 -4.69 19.51 -20.74
CA ARG A 125 -4.02 20.78 -20.37
C ARG A 125 -3.49 20.77 -18.94
N ASN A 126 -4.19 20.14 -18.00
CA ASN A 126 -3.69 20.01 -16.63
C ASN A 126 -2.47 19.10 -16.57
N LEU A 127 -2.51 17.96 -17.28
CA LEU A 127 -1.40 17.02 -17.37
C LEU A 127 -0.18 17.67 -18.06
N ASP A 128 -0.37 18.36 -19.17
CA ASP A 128 0.71 19.12 -19.83
C ASP A 128 1.36 20.13 -18.87
N TYR A 129 0.56 20.93 -18.16
CA TYR A 129 1.08 21.88 -17.18
C TYR A 129 1.88 21.20 -16.06
N LEU A 130 1.39 20.08 -15.51
CA LEU A 130 2.10 19.33 -14.47
C LEU A 130 3.40 18.72 -15.00
N GLY A 131 3.38 18.16 -16.21
CA GLY A 131 4.56 17.58 -16.85
C GLY A 131 5.66 18.60 -17.07
N ARG A 132 5.32 19.78 -17.60
CA ARG A 132 6.27 20.90 -17.76
C ARG A 132 6.85 21.36 -16.43
N LYS A 133 6.00 21.48 -15.41
CA LYS A 133 6.44 21.89 -14.07
C LYS A 133 7.43 20.90 -13.44
N LEU A 134 7.22 19.61 -13.65
CA LEU A 134 8.06 18.55 -13.09
C LEU A 134 9.38 18.39 -13.86
N LEU A 135 9.30 18.40 -15.19
CA LEU A 135 10.43 18.09 -16.08
C LEU A 135 11.23 19.32 -16.51
N GLY A 136 10.74 20.53 -16.25
CA GLY A 136 11.43 21.78 -16.59
C GLY A 136 11.48 22.08 -18.09
N VAL A 137 10.56 21.50 -18.88
CA VAL A 137 10.44 21.69 -20.35
C VAL A 137 9.24 22.54 -20.74
#